data_AF-A0A085WAI7-F1
#
_entry.id   AF-A0A085WAI7-F1
#
_cell.length_a   1.000
_cell.length_b   1.000
_cell.length_c   1.000
_cell.angle_alpha   90.00
_cell.angle_beta   90.00
_cell.angle_gamma   90.00
#
_symmetry.space_group_name_H-M   'P 1'
#
loop_
_entity.id
_entity.type
_entity.pdbx_description
1 polymer ?
#
loop_
_entity_poly.entity_id
_entity_poly.type
_entity_poly.pdbx_seq_one_letter_code
_entity_poly.pdbx_strand_id
1 'polypeptide(L)'
;MRWRVSNEYCAWLYYTPTHQYELSYLVESTEPLRANGEKGCRAPAFVEDPRYPPRSLQYLYFLHNHPATPTNISEEDIAAVAKIARIHGGSVQTEQGVVPVSIVAFISNAHPPEPFSCDGFYEYSHGSTEVLKWTPDAQGQWHKTPVGTVHWTSETDFQFAPAK
;
A
#
# COMPACT_ATOMS: atom_id res chain seq x y z
N MET A 1 -23.68 9.81 -18.70
CA MET A 1 -23.12 9.31 -17.44
C MET A 1 -21.90 8.47 -17.79
N ARG A 2 -20.70 9.06 -17.80
CA ARG A 2 -19.45 8.34 -18.08
C ARG A 2 -18.91 7.87 -16.73
N TRP A 3 -19.14 6.60 -16.39
CA TRP A 3 -18.38 5.93 -15.34
C TRP A 3 -16.93 5.92 -15.80
N ARG A 4 -16.13 6.90 -15.34
CA ARG A 4 -14.68 6.81 -15.52
C ARG A 4 -14.24 5.69 -14.61
N VAL A 5 -13.79 4.60 -15.23
CA VAL A 5 -13.07 3.52 -14.58
C VAL A 5 -12.00 4.17 -13.70
N SER A 6 -12.12 3.90 -12.41
CA SER A 6 -11.22 4.38 -11.41
C SER A 6 -9.94 3.55 -11.54
N ASN A 7 -8.93 4.09 -12.22
CA ASN A 7 -7.67 3.37 -12.42
C ASN A 7 -6.91 3.36 -11.09
N GLU A 8 -6.58 2.16 -10.60
CA GLU A 8 -5.56 2.04 -9.57
C GLU A 8 -4.18 2.31 -10.18
N TYR A 9 -3.38 3.04 -9.43
CA TYR A 9 -1.98 3.31 -9.63
C TYR A 9 -1.24 2.69 -8.46
N CYS A 10 -0.09 2.09 -8.74
CA CYS A 10 0.77 1.53 -7.70
C CYS A 10 2.24 1.83 -7.95
N ALA A 11 3.01 1.84 -6.87
CA ALA A 11 4.44 2.06 -6.88
C ALA A 11 5.11 1.36 -5.69
N TRP A 12 6.42 1.17 -5.81
CA TRP A 12 7.26 0.73 -4.71
C TRP A 12 7.94 1.92 -4.04
N LEU A 13 7.88 1.98 -2.71
CA LEU A 13 8.86 2.71 -1.92
C LEU A 13 9.94 1.71 -1.46
N TYR A 14 11.19 2.00 -1.79
CA TYR A 14 12.32 1.12 -1.49
C TYR A 14 13.49 1.89 -0.86
N TYR A 15 14.31 1.16 -0.13
CA TYR A 15 15.54 1.63 0.49
C TYR A 15 16.74 1.23 -0.37
N THR A 16 17.64 2.17 -0.61
CA THR A 16 18.77 2.02 -1.52
C THR A 16 20.05 1.63 -0.78
N PRO A 17 21.06 1.05 -1.47
CA PRO A 17 22.38 0.81 -0.89
C PRO A 17 23.10 2.08 -0.42
N THR A 18 22.67 3.26 -0.89
CA THR A 18 23.19 4.56 -0.48
C THR A 18 22.41 5.15 0.70
N HIS A 19 21.63 4.32 1.40
CA HIS A 19 20.87 4.69 2.59
C HIS A 19 19.77 5.73 2.36
N GLN A 20 19.18 5.74 1.17
CA GLN A 20 18.10 6.66 0.80
C GLN A 20 16.78 5.92 0.58
N TYR A 21 15.68 6.66 0.72
CA TYR A 21 14.34 6.20 0.35
C TYR A 21 14.00 6.72 -1.03
N GLU A 22 13.53 5.85 -1.92
CA GLU A 22 13.16 6.21 -3.28
C GLU A 22 11.85 5.55 -3.71
N LEU A 23 11.14 6.25 -4.60
CA LEU A 23 9.87 5.80 -5.16
C LEU A 23 10.06 5.35 -6.61
N SER A 24 9.50 4.20 -6.97
CA SER A 24 9.49 3.74 -8.36
C SER A 24 8.61 4.62 -9.24
N TYR A 25 8.71 4.41 -10.55
CA TYR A 25 7.68 4.90 -11.46
C TYR A 25 6.30 4.37 -11.07
N LEU A 26 5.28 5.21 -11.24
CA LEU A 26 3.89 4.83 -11.11
C LEU A 26 3.52 3.85 -12.22
N VAL A 27 2.94 2.73 -11.84
CA VAL A 27 2.37 1.76 -12.76
C VAL A 27 0.87 1.97 -12.80
N GLU A 28 0.34 2.20 -14.01
CA GLU A 28 -1.11 2.23 -14.23
C GLU A 28 -1.63 0.81 -14.42
N SER A 29 -2.77 0.49 -13.82
CA SER A 29 -3.41 -0.81 -13.99
C SER A 29 -3.67 -1.14 -15.47
N THR A 30 -3.14 -2.28 -15.91
CA THR A 30 -3.49 -2.93 -17.18
C THR A 30 -4.46 -4.09 -16.99
N GLU A 31 -4.91 -4.35 -15.77
CA GLU A 31 -5.80 -5.48 -15.49
C GLU A 31 -7.22 -5.24 -16.05
N PRO A 32 -7.91 -6.31 -16.48
CA PRO A 32 -9.33 -6.24 -16.78
C PRO A 32 -10.11 -5.75 -15.55
N LEU A 33 -11.24 -5.09 -15.80
CA LEU A 33 -12.21 -4.77 -14.75
C LEU A 33 -12.59 -6.06 -14.00
N ARG A 34 -12.43 -6.06 -12.68
CA ARG A 34 -12.96 -7.09 -11.79
C ARG A 34 -14.49 -7.04 -11.78
N ALA A 35 -15.12 -8.11 -11.29
CA ALA A 35 -16.58 -8.21 -11.24
C ALA A 35 -17.25 -7.11 -10.39
N ASN A 36 -16.52 -6.51 -9.45
CA ASN A 36 -16.94 -5.36 -8.64
C ASN A 36 -16.75 -4.00 -9.34
N GLY A 37 -16.22 -3.98 -10.57
CA GLY A 37 -15.98 -2.76 -11.34
C GLY A 37 -14.65 -2.05 -11.05
N GLU A 38 -13.78 -2.64 -10.23
CA GLU A 38 -12.45 -2.10 -9.92
C GLU A 38 -11.37 -2.66 -10.85
N LYS A 39 -10.35 -1.85 -11.15
CA LYS A 39 -9.15 -2.31 -11.86
C LYS A 39 -7.99 -2.35 -10.87
N GLY A 40 -7.64 -3.56 -10.43
CA GLY A 40 -6.51 -3.77 -9.51
C GLY A 40 -5.17 -3.31 -10.11
N CYS A 41 -4.22 -2.85 -9.30
CA CYS A 41 -2.87 -2.53 -9.79
C CYS A 41 -1.88 -3.71 -9.70
N ARG A 42 -1.01 -3.86 -10.71
CA ARG A 42 0.07 -4.85 -10.72
C ARG A 42 1.40 -4.16 -11.03
N ALA A 43 2.26 -4.00 -10.01
CA ALA A 43 3.65 -3.61 -10.22
C ALA A 43 4.53 -4.85 -10.43
N PRO A 44 5.70 -4.71 -11.08
CA PRO A 44 6.67 -5.79 -11.13
C PRO A 44 7.13 -6.15 -9.71
N ALA A 45 7.44 -7.42 -9.49
CA ALA A 45 7.99 -7.88 -8.20
C ALA A 45 9.36 -7.25 -7.91
N PHE A 46 10.10 -6.83 -8.93
CA PHE A 46 11.40 -6.18 -8.76
C PHE A 46 11.42 -4.86 -9.54
N VAL A 47 11.89 -3.80 -8.90
CA VAL A 47 12.20 -2.53 -9.56
C VAL A 47 13.54 -2.65 -10.26
N GLU A 48 13.58 -2.26 -11.53
CA GLU A 48 14.80 -2.12 -12.31
C GLU A 48 15.26 -0.65 -12.25
N ASP A 49 16.21 -0.36 -11.35
CA ASP A 49 16.85 0.95 -11.26
C ASP A 49 18.31 0.87 -11.68
N PRO A 50 18.69 1.43 -12.86
CA PRO A 50 20.04 1.30 -13.40
C PRO A 50 21.11 2.03 -12.57
N ARG A 51 20.72 2.88 -11.61
CA ARG A 51 21.64 3.55 -10.69
C ARG A 51 22.22 2.59 -9.65
N TYR A 52 21.59 1.44 -9.44
CA TYR A 52 21.95 0.48 -8.39
C TYR A 52 22.18 -0.93 -8.95
N PRO A 53 23.01 -1.76 -8.28
CA PRO A 53 23.19 -3.15 -8.68
C PRO A 53 21.87 -3.94 -8.68
N PRO A 54 21.73 -4.97 -9.53
CA PRO A 54 20.57 -5.84 -9.50
C PRO A 54 20.36 -6.45 -8.11
N ARG A 55 19.10 -6.46 -7.64
CA ARG A 55 18.67 -7.01 -6.34
C ARG A 55 19.28 -6.35 -5.10
N SER A 56 19.92 -5.18 -5.23
CA SER A 56 20.44 -4.45 -4.07
C SER A 56 19.39 -3.58 -3.36
N LEU A 57 18.22 -3.40 -3.98
CA LEU A 57 17.11 -2.62 -3.43
C LEU A 57 16.39 -3.42 -2.34
N GLN A 58 16.03 -2.75 -1.26
CA GLN A 58 15.28 -3.33 -0.15
C GLN A 58 13.86 -2.74 -0.16
N TYR A 59 12.84 -3.58 -0.28
CA TYR A 59 11.48 -3.15 -0.55
C TYR A 59 10.74 -2.87 0.77
N LEU A 60 10.10 -1.70 0.89
CA LEU A 60 9.48 -1.26 2.14
C LEU A 60 7.96 -1.21 2.03
N TYR A 61 7.44 -0.38 1.13
CA TYR A 61 6.01 -0.18 0.99
C TYR A 61 5.56 -0.45 -0.43
N PHE A 62 4.50 -1.25 -0.56
CA PHE A 62 3.70 -1.27 -1.77
C PHE A 62 2.62 -0.19 -1.64
N LEU A 63 2.65 0.78 -2.53
CA LEU A 63 1.72 1.91 -2.51
C LEU A 63 0.66 1.70 -3.58
N HIS A 64 -0.60 1.95 -3.24
CA HIS A 64 -1.69 2.05 -4.22
C HIS A 64 -2.75 3.07 -3.77
N ASN A 65 -3.64 3.47 -4.66
CA ASN A 65 -4.82 4.29 -4.33
C ASN A 65 -6.09 3.44 -4.28
N HIS A 66 -7.08 3.87 -3.50
CA HIS A 66 -8.44 3.33 -3.54
C HIS A 66 -9.34 4.26 -4.37
N PRO A 67 -9.68 3.87 -5.61
CA PRO A 67 -10.29 4.79 -6.53
C PRO A 67 -11.82 4.62 -6.43
N ALA A 68 -12.43 5.47 -5.61
CA ALA A 68 -13.88 5.60 -5.33
C ALA A 68 -14.43 4.75 -4.17
N THR A 69 -14.91 5.47 -3.14
CA THR A 69 -15.41 4.98 -1.84
C THR A 69 -14.27 4.51 -0.93
N PRO A 70 -14.11 5.07 0.29
CA PRO A 70 -13.10 4.60 1.23
C PRO A 70 -13.48 3.20 1.74
N THR A 71 -13.11 2.20 0.96
CA THR A 71 -12.95 0.84 1.46
C THR A 71 -11.64 0.80 2.23
N ASN A 72 -11.65 0.13 3.37
CA ASN A 72 -10.46 -0.15 4.16
C ASN A 72 -9.44 -0.95 3.33
N ILE A 73 -8.22 -1.20 3.84
CA ILE A 73 -7.35 -2.27 3.32
C ILE A 73 -8.20 -3.54 3.12
N SER A 74 -8.10 -4.13 1.94
CA SER A 74 -8.83 -5.35 1.58
C SER A 74 -8.11 -6.60 2.09
N GLU A 75 -8.80 -7.74 2.10
CA GLU A 75 -8.13 -9.03 2.36
C GLU A 75 -7.10 -9.34 1.27
N GLU A 76 -7.35 -8.92 0.02
CA GLU A 76 -6.37 -9.03 -1.06
C GLU A 76 -5.09 -8.25 -0.78
N ASP A 77 -5.19 -7.06 -0.20
CA ASP A 77 -4.04 -6.24 0.19
C ASP A 77 -3.23 -6.90 1.31
N ILE A 78 -3.91 -7.45 2.33
CA ILE A 78 -3.26 -8.20 3.43
C ILE A 78 -2.52 -9.42 2.88
N ALA A 79 -3.17 -10.18 1.98
CA ALA A 79 -2.56 -11.33 1.33
C ALA A 79 -1.38 -10.92 0.43
N ALA A 80 -1.46 -9.78 -0.24
CA ALA A 80 -0.39 -9.24 -1.06
C ALA A 80 0.85 -8.92 -0.21
N VAL A 81 0.70 -8.32 0.97
CA VAL A 81 1.81 -8.07 1.90
C VAL A 81 2.52 -9.36 2.30
N ALA A 82 1.79 -10.42 2.66
CA ALA A 82 2.40 -11.70 3.01
C ALA A 82 3.18 -12.30 1.83
N LYS A 83 2.66 -12.18 0.61
CA LYS A 83 3.36 -12.61 -0.61
C LYS A 83 4.63 -11.79 -0.86
N ILE A 84 4.57 -10.47 -0.69
CA ILE A 84 5.73 -9.58 -0.85
C ILE A 84 6.79 -9.93 0.20
N ALA A 85 6.40 -10.09 1.46
CA ALA A 85 7.29 -10.44 2.56
C ALA A 85 8.02 -11.77 2.31
N ARG A 86 7.36 -12.75 1.66
CA ARG A 86 7.99 -14.01 1.25
C ARG A 86 9.06 -13.84 0.16
N ILE A 87 8.92 -12.86 -0.72
CA ILE A 87 9.85 -12.61 -1.82
C ILE A 87 11.03 -11.74 -1.35
N HIS A 88 10.75 -10.71 -0.56
CA HIS A 88 11.71 -9.64 -0.23
C HIS A 88 12.23 -9.69 1.21
N GLY A 89 11.69 -10.58 2.04
CA GLY A 89 11.86 -10.54 3.50
C GLY A 89 10.74 -9.72 4.16
N GLY A 90 10.38 -10.05 5.40
CA GLY A 90 9.27 -9.40 6.10
C GLY A 90 9.60 -8.02 6.68
N SER A 91 10.86 -7.62 6.67
CA SER A 91 11.33 -6.33 7.19
C SER A 91 12.68 -5.96 6.60
N VAL A 92 12.99 -4.67 6.66
CA VAL A 92 14.22 -4.07 6.16
C VAL A 92 14.93 -3.34 7.29
N GLN A 93 16.24 -3.49 7.37
CA GLN A 93 17.07 -2.69 8.28
C GLN A 93 17.48 -1.38 7.60
N THR A 94 17.00 -0.25 8.12
CA THR A 94 17.42 1.09 7.70
C THR A 94 18.28 1.74 8.78
N GLU A 95 18.84 2.92 8.49
CA GLU A 95 19.53 3.74 9.49
C GLU A 95 18.60 4.21 10.62
N GLN A 96 17.30 4.32 10.34
CA GLN A 96 16.29 4.79 11.30
C GLN A 96 15.67 3.64 12.11
N GLY A 97 16.00 2.38 11.78
CA GLY A 97 15.54 1.19 12.49
C GLY A 97 15.05 0.10 11.56
N VAL A 98 14.38 -0.89 12.14
CA VAL A 98 13.74 -1.96 11.38
C VAL A 98 12.38 -1.49 10.91
N VAL A 99 12.15 -1.54 9.59
CA VAL A 99 10.88 -1.17 8.96
C VAL A 99 10.24 -2.45 8.40
N PRO A 100 9.04 -2.84 8.85
CA PRO A 100 8.35 -3.99 8.26
C PRO A 100 7.94 -3.69 6.82
N VAL A 101 7.85 -4.74 6.01
CA VAL A 101 7.20 -4.62 4.70
C VAL A 101 5.72 -4.32 4.92
N SER A 102 5.20 -3.32 4.22
CA SER A 102 3.81 -2.87 4.38
C SER A 102 3.13 -2.62 3.04
N ILE A 103 1.80 -2.56 3.05
CA ILE A 103 0.99 -2.01 1.97
C ILE A 103 0.28 -0.75 2.45
N VAL A 104 0.16 0.22 1.55
CA VAL A 104 -0.46 1.52 1.82
C VAL A 104 -1.48 1.84 0.74
N ALA A 105 -2.70 2.12 1.18
CA ALA A 105 -3.82 2.52 0.34
C ALA A 105 -4.17 4.00 0.56
N PHE A 106 -3.87 4.88 -0.39
CA PHE A 106 -4.19 6.30 -0.30
C PHE A 106 -5.69 6.56 -0.47
N ILE A 107 -6.22 7.48 0.34
CA ILE A 107 -7.62 7.90 0.32
C ILE A 107 -7.81 9.35 -0.11
N SER A 108 -8.92 9.59 -0.79
CA SER A 108 -9.43 10.92 -1.10
C SER A 108 -10.92 10.96 -0.79
N ASN A 109 -11.32 11.96 0.00
CA ASN A 109 -12.70 12.32 0.31
C ASN A 109 -13.25 13.32 -0.71
N ALA A 110 -12.40 13.92 -1.54
CA ALA A 110 -12.80 14.82 -2.61
C ALA A 110 -13.60 14.07 -3.68
N HIS A 111 -14.72 14.66 -4.10
CA HIS A 111 -15.55 14.14 -5.17
C HIS A 111 -15.61 15.15 -6.31
N PRO A 112 -15.61 14.71 -7.59
CA PRO A 112 -15.77 15.62 -8.71
C PRO A 112 -17.00 16.53 -8.52
N PRO A 113 -16.87 17.84 -8.76
CA PRO A 113 -15.82 18.51 -9.54
C PRO A 113 -14.59 18.98 -8.75
N GLU A 114 -14.49 18.69 -7.45
CA GLU A 114 -13.36 19.14 -6.64
C GLU A 114 -12.05 18.43 -7.03
N PRO A 115 -10.89 19.13 -6.94
CA PRO A 115 -9.59 18.50 -7.16
C PRO A 115 -9.34 17.42 -6.09
N PHE A 116 -8.84 16.25 -6.51
CA PHE A 116 -8.50 15.18 -5.59
C PHE A 116 -7.40 15.62 -4.61
N SER A 117 -7.66 15.51 -3.30
CA SER A 117 -6.70 15.68 -2.23
C SER A 117 -6.21 14.33 -1.70
N CYS A 118 -5.01 14.31 -1.11
CA CYS A 118 -4.55 13.18 -0.30
C CYS A 118 -4.99 13.44 1.15
N ASP A 119 -6.10 12.82 1.55
CA ASP A 119 -6.69 13.04 2.87
C ASP A 119 -6.16 12.07 3.93
N GLY A 120 -5.29 11.16 3.51
CA GLY A 120 -4.68 10.16 4.35
C GLY A 120 -4.40 8.87 3.60
N PHE A 121 -4.16 7.82 4.36
CA PHE A 121 -3.99 6.47 3.84
C PHE A 121 -4.31 5.42 4.88
N TYR A 122 -4.63 4.22 4.43
CA TYR A 122 -4.61 3.04 5.26
C TYR A 122 -3.25 2.34 5.14
N GLU A 123 -2.83 1.66 6.19
CA GLU A 123 -1.59 0.90 6.24
C GLU A 123 -1.85 -0.46 6.90
N TYR A 124 -1.28 -1.49 6.30
CA TYR A 124 -1.08 -2.77 6.96
C TYR A 124 0.37 -3.23 6.82
N SER A 125 1.02 -3.47 7.96
CA SER A 125 2.40 -3.95 8.03
C SER A 125 2.44 -5.45 8.26
N HIS A 126 3.39 -6.13 7.61
CA HIS A 126 3.59 -7.56 7.77
C HIS A 126 3.82 -7.95 9.23
N GLY A 127 3.02 -8.89 9.75
CA GLY A 127 3.08 -9.35 11.13
C GLY A 127 2.34 -8.45 12.14
N SER A 128 1.76 -7.33 11.70
CA SER A 128 0.87 -6.51 12.53
C SER A 128 -0.45 -7.25 12.79
N THR A 129 -1.04 -7.01 13.96
CA THR A 129 -2.42 -7.40 14.27
C THR A 129 -3.41 -6.30 13.91
N GLU A 130 -2.95 -5.08 13.62
CA GLU A 130 -3.81 -3.93 13.35
C GLU A 130 -3.66 -3.45 11.91
N VAL A 131 -4.79 -3.04 11.33
CA VAL A 131 -4.85 -2.17 10.16
C VAL A 131 -5.04 -0.74 10.67
N LEU A 132 -4.18 0.17 10.22
CA LEU A 132 -4.17 1.55 10.67
C LEU A 132 -4.70 2.48 9.58
N LYS A 133 -5.37 3.55 10.00
CA LYS A 133 -5.68 4.71 9.17
C LYS A 133 -4.84 5.88 9.65
N TRP A 134 -4.13 6.51 8.72
CA TRP A 134 -3.35 7.71 8.92
C TRP A 134 -4.04 8.89 8.27
N THR A 135 -4.29 9.94 9.05
CA THR A 135 -4.88 11.20 8.55
C THR A 135 -4.18 12.39 9.18
N PRO A 136 -3.93 13.46 8.41
CA PRO A 136 -3.44 14.71 8.98
C PRO A 136 -4.58 15.45 9.70
N ASP A 137 -4.26 16.14 10.80
CA ASP A 137 -5.16 17.13 11.38
C ASP A 137 -5.12 18.47 10.62
N ALA A 138 -5.86 19.46 11.11
CA ALA A 138 -5.91 20.79 10.52
C ALA A 138 -4.56 21.54 10.56
N GLN A 139 -3.60 21.08 11.37
CA GLN A 139 -2.24 21.61 11.47
C GLN A 139 -1.24 20.78 10.64
N GLY A 140 -1.70 19.73 9.95
CA GLY A 140 -0.88 18.83 9.17
C GLY A 140 -0.13 17.77 9.98
N GLN A 141 -0.44 17.61 11.28
CA GLN A 141 0.15 16.56 12.09
C GLN A 141 -0.56 15.23 11.81
N TRP A 142 0.24 14.18 11.60
CA TRP A 142 -0.27 12.86 11.28
C TRP A 142 -0.74 12.11 12.52
N HIS A 143 -1.97 11.62 12.48
CA HIS A 143 -2.56 10.79 13.51
C HIS A 143 -2.86 9.41 12.96
N LYS A 144 -2.64 8.38 13.78
CA LYS A 144 -3.01 7.00 13.47
C LYS A 144 -4.23 6.57 14.27
N THR A 145 -5.14 5.84 13.63
CA THR A 145 -6.31 5.23 14.27
C THR A 145 -6.45 3.78 13.80
N PRO A 146 -6.58 2.80 14.70
CA PRO A 146 -6.88 1.43 14.31
C PRO A 146 -8.26 1.36 13.63
N VAL A 147 -8.33 0.72 12.47
CA VAL A 147 -9.56 0.57 11.68
C VAL A 147 -9.88 -0.88 11.35
N GLY A 148 -9.11 -1.82 11.87
CA GLY A 148 -9.40 -3.24 11.77
C GLY A 148 -8.32 -4.09 12.41
N THR A 149 -8.61 -5.37 12.57
CA THR A 149 -7.72 -6.34 13.20
C THR A 149 -7.52 -7.53 12.27
N VAL A 150 -6.28 -7.99 12.15
CA VAL A 150 -5.88 -9.16 11.38
C VAL A 150 -5.51 -10.28 12.35
N HIS A 151 -6.19 -11.43 12.21
CA HIS A 151 -5.94 -12.63 12.99
C HIS A 151 -5.33 -13.70 12.11
N TRP A 152 -4.00 -13.83 12.14
CA TRP A 152 -3.28 -14.89 11.43
C TRP A 152 -3.48 -16.24 12.13
N THR A 153 -3.83 -17.25 11.33
CA THR A 153 -3.93 -18.65 11.79
C THR A 153 -2.79 -19.50 11.23
N SER A 154 -2.14 -19.05 10.17
CA SER A 154 -0.93 -19.63 9.59
C SER A 154 -0.06 -18.53 8.96
N GLU A 155 1.00 -18.90 8.23
CA GLU A 155 1.78 -17.94 7.43
C GLU A 155 1.02 -17.40 6.21
N THR A 156 -0.07 -18.05 5.80
CA THR A 156 -0.82 -17.72 4.58
C THR A 156 -2.31 -17.49 4.82
N ASP A 157 -2.82 -17.88 5.98
CA ASP A 157 -4.24 -17.82 6.31
C ASP A 157 -4.47 -16.83 7.45
N PHE A 158 -5.48 -15.99 7.28
CA PHE A 158 -5.89 -15.00 8.26
C PHE A 158 -7.40 -14.74 8.18
N GLN A 159 -7.90 -14.04 9.20
CA GLN A 159 -9.22 -13.43 9.21
C GLN A 159 -9.08 -11.94 9.43
N PHE A 160 -9.75 -11.13 8.61
CA PHE A 160 -9.80 -9.68 8.79
C PHE A 160 -11.13 -9.25 9.42
N ALA A 161 -11.04 -8.50 10.51
CA ALA A 161 -12.18 -7.91 11.20
C ALA A 161 -12.09 -6.38 11.14
N PRO A 162 -12.86 -5.72 10.25
CA PRO A 162 -12.93 -4.26 10.21
C PRO A 162 -13.46 -3.69 11.54
N ALA A 163 -12.93 -2.54 11.96
CA ALA A 163 -13.53 -1.79 13.07
C ALA A 163 -14.91 -1.27 12.64
N LYS A 164 -15.86 -1.26 13.58
CA LYS A 164 -17.23 -0.78 13.37
C LYS A 164 -17.30 0.74 13.26
#